data_AF-A0AAV4PRT7-F1
#
_entry.id   AF-A0AAV4PRT7-F1
#
_cell.length_a   1.000
_cell.length_b   1.000
_cell.length_c   1.000
_cell.angle_alpha   90.00
_cell.angle_beta   90.00
_cell.angle_gamma   90.00
#
_symmetry.space_group_name_H-M   'P 1'
#
loop_
_entity.id
_entity.type
_entity.pdbx_description
1 polymer ?
#
loop_
_entity_poly.entity_id
_entity_poly.type
_entity_poly.pdbx_seq_one_letter_code
_entity_poly.pdbx_strand_id
1 'polypeptide(L)' 'MFVECVNPCNVSENPGIFCTQDYECLPGCDCLPGFSRDKSGLCVESTRCRASMTPI' A
#
# COMPACT_ATOMS: atom_id res chain seq x y z
N MET A 1 -1.45 6.46 -9.84
CA MET A 1 -2.51 7.25 -10.50
C MET A 1 -2.98 8.36 -9.57
N PHE A 2 -3.52 9.46 -10.09
CA PHE A 2 -4.16 10.46 -9.24
C PHE A 2 -5.54 9.96 -8.79
N VAL A 3 -5.89 10.16 -7.52
CA VAL A 3 -7.16 9.77 -6.90
C VAL A 3 -7.66 10.87 -5.97
N GLU A 4 -8.97 10.93 -5.75
CA GLU A 4 -9.60 11.86 -4.79
C GLU A 4 -9.40 11.44 -3.33
N CYS A 5 -9.27 10.13 -3.09
CA CYS A 5 -8.94 9.57 -1.77
C CYS A 5 -7.73 8.63 -1.91
N VAL A 6 -6.57 9.06 -1.45
CA VAL A 6 -5.39 8.19 -1.36
C VAL A 6 -5.63 7.12 -0.31
N ASN A 7 -5.38 5.85 -0.66
CA ASN A 7 -5.50 4.74 0.27
C ASN A 7 -4.19 4.54 1.06
N PRO A 8 -4.10 4.92 2.36
CA PRO A 8 -2.91 4.68 3.16
C PRO A 8 -2.66 3.19 3.45
N CYS A 9 -3.63 2.31 3.13
CA CYS A 9 -3.58 0.89 3.41
C CYS A 9 -2.94 0.03 2.35
N ASN A 10 -2.59 0.61 1.20
CA ASN A 10 -1.85 -0.13 0.19
C ASN A 10 -0.34 -0.15 0.47
N VAL A 11 0.09 -0.19 1.74
CA VAL A 11 1.52 -0.29 2.09
C VAL A 11 1.96 -1.75 2.22
N SER A 12 3.17 -2.01 1.75
CA SER A 12 3.80 -3.35 1.74
C SER A 12 4.27 -3.78 3.12
N GLU A 13 4.70 -2.82 3.95
CA GLU A 13 5.12 -3.06 5.32
C GLU A 13 3.99 -2.70 6.28
N ASN A 14 3.45 -3.73 6.93
CA ASN A 14 2.48 -3.61 8.00
C ASN A 14 1.19 -2.84 7.61
N PRO A 15 0.34 -3.46 6.76
CA PRO A 15 -0.92 -2.87 6.29
C PRO A 15 -1.96 -2.63 7.41
N GLY A 16 -1.65 -2.90 8.68
CA GLY A 16 -2.56 -2.69 9.82
C GLY A 16 -2.28 -1.46 10.70
N ILE A 17 -1.10 -0.84 10.63
CA ILE A 17 -0.73 0.28 11.54
C ILE A 17 -1.21 1.63 11.02
N PHE A 18 -1.19 1.86 9.71
CA PHE A 18 -1.64 3.11 9.10
C PHE A 18 -3.10 3.07 8.62
N CYS A 19 -3.81 1.99 8.94
CA CYS A 19 -5.17 1.68 8.50
C CYS A 19 -6.20 1.78 9.60
N THR A 20 -5.99 2.72 10.51
CA THR A 20 -7.04 3.10 11.44
C THR A 20 -8.13 3.82 10.66
N GLN A 21 -9.38 3.55 11.01
CA GLN A 21 -10.57 4.02 10.28
C GLN A 21 -10.69 5.56 10.20
N ASP A 22 -9.88 6.26 10.99
CA ASP A 22 -9.84 7.72 11.13
C ASP A 22 -8.74 8.40 10.28
N TYR A 23 -8.54 7.99 9.02
CA TYR A 23 -7.69 8.76 8.11
C TYR A 23 -8.52 9.78 7.33
N GLU A 24 -8.00 11.00 7.18
CA GLU A 24 -8.61 11.99 6.29
C GLU A 24 -8.43 11.54 4.84
N CYS A 25 -9.54 11.42 4.09
CA CYS A 25 -9.47 11.24 2.65
C CYS A 25 -8.90 12.52 2.03
N LEU A 26 -7.69 12.42 1.49
CA LEU A 26 -7.00 13.50 0.80
C LEU A 26 -6.70 13.10 -0.65
N PRO A 27 -6.84 14.03 -1.61
CA PRO A 27 -6.50 13.78 -3.00
C PRO A 27 -4.99 13.72 -3.20
N GLY A 28 -4.55 12.87 -4.13
CA GLY A 28 -3.12 12.71 -4.41
C GLY A 28 -2.79 11.53 -5.31
N CYS A 29 -1.50 11.22 -5.39
CA CYS A 29 -1.02 10.04 -6.12
C CYS A 29 -1.20 8.79 -5.27
N ASP A 30 -1.71 7.73 -5.89
CA ASP A 30 -1.88 6.42 -5.26
C ASP A 30 -1.48 5.25 -6.16
N CYS A 31 -1.29 4.07 -5.58
CA CYS A 31 -0.98 2.87 -6.35
C CYS A 31 -2.18 2.37 -7.15
N LEU A 32 -1.89 1.75 -8.29
CA LEU A 32 -2.92 1.07 -9.08
C LEU A 32 -3.43 -0.15 -8.30
N PRO A 33 -4.67 -0.60 -8.56
CA PRO A 33 -5.17 -1.87 -8.02
C PRO A 33 -4.19 -3.02 -8.30
N GLY A 34 -3.84 -3.79 -7.26
CA GLY A 34 -2.84 -4.87 -7.33
C GLY A 34 -1.40 -4.45 -7.06
N PHE A 35 -1.17 -3.17 -6.72
CA PHE A 35 0.13 -2.64 -6.32
C PHE A 35 0.09 -2.09 -4.89
N SER A 36 1.21 -2.21 -4.19
CA SER A 36 1.42 -1.70 -2.84
C SER A 36 2.66 -0.80 -2.78
N ARG A 37 2.63 0.27 -2.00
CA ARG A 37 3.78 1.12 -1.73
C ARG A 37 4.82 0.36 -0.93
N ASP A 38 6.06 0.31 -1.40
CA ASP A 38 7.20 -0.16 -0.62
C ASP A 38 7.75 0.96 0.28
N LYS A 39 8.78 0.64 1.07
CA LYS A 39 9.50 1.61 1.92
C LYS A 39 10.17 2.76 1.18
N SER A 40 10.42 2.58 -0.12
CA SER A 40 10.97 3.61 -0.99
C SER A 40 9.87 4.52 -1.54
N GLY A 41 8.59 4.27 -1.22
CA GLY A 41 7.43 5.01 -1.69
C GLY A 41 6.98 4.61 -3.10
N LEU A 42 7.54 3.55 -3.67
CA LEU A 42 7.22 3.05 -5.01
C LEU A 42 6.12 2.00 -4.97
N CYS A 43 5.22 2.05 -5.95
CA CYS A 43 4.18 1.04 -6.11
C CYS A 43 4.77 -0.22 -6.75
N VAL A 44 4.86 -1.29 -5.97
CA VAL A 44 5.33 -2.61 -6.40
C VAL A 44 4.18 -3.60 -6.44
N GLU A 45 4.25 -4.65 -7.25
CA GLU A 45 3.20 -5.67 -7.31
C GLU A 45 2.98 -6.30 -5.93
N SER A 46 1.73 -6.29 -5.44
CA SER A 46 1.41 -6.80 -4.10
C SER A 46 1.74 -8.30 -3.93
N THR A 47 1.80 -9.05 -5.04
CA THR A 47 2.23 -10.46 -5.07
C THR A 47 3.73 -10.65 -4.82
N ARG A 48 4.58 -9.65 -5.13
CA ARG A 48 6.02 -9.72 -4.84
C ARG A 48 6.34 -9.55 -3.36
N CYS A 49 5.43 -8.99 -2.56
CA CYS A 49 5.57 -8.94 -1.10
C CYS A 49 5.39 -10.31 -0.42
N ARG A 50 4.88 -11.33 -1.13
CA ARG A 50 4.74 -12.70 -0.62
C ARG A 50 5.98 -13.56 -0.90
N ALA A 51 7.08 -12.98 -1.36
CA ALA A 51 8.29 -13.69 -1.76
C ALA A 51 9.35 -13.88 -0.65
N SER A 52 8.96 -13.81 0.63
CA SER A 52 9.81 -14.23 1.76
C SER A 52 9.04 -14.98 2.85
N MET A 53 7.99 -15.73 2.47
CA MET A 53 7.49 -16.84 3.28
C MET A 53 7.81 -18.14 2.54
N THR A 54 9.10 -18.46 2.43
CA THR A 54 9.48 -19.87 2.26
C THR A 54 9.01 -20.60 3.53
N PRO A 55 8.21 -21.66 3.44
CA PRO A 55 8.02 -22.56 4.57
C PRO A 55 9.39 -23.16 4.90
N ILE A 56 9.84 -23.00 6.15
CA ILE A 56 10.90 -23.83 6.73
C ILE A 56 10.32 -25.23 6.97
#